data_AF-A0A7S6WPA8-F1
#
_entry.id   AF-A0A7S6WPA8-F1
#
_cell.length_a   1.000
_cell.length_b   1.000
_cell.length_c   1.000
_cell.angle_alpha   90.00
_cell.angle_beta   90.00
_cell.angle_gamma   90.00
#
_symmetry.space_group_name_H-M   'P 1'
#
loop_
_entity.id
_entity.type
_entity.pdbx_description
1 polymer ?
#
loop_
_entity_poly.entity_id
_entity_poly.type
_entity_poly.pdbx_seq_one_letter_code
_entity_poly.pdbx_strand_id
1 'polypeptide(L)'
;MKKYFIAAIFGLLFSTVYAHPHMFFTSRVEFIFSGEKLQGAYVTWTFDRFFSADIIDGYDLNKDGVFNAAETSEVYNNAFIYTQNYYFFIFMRQGNVRTSPEHILKSKFSLWQKNGIVSYRFYVDLTAFKGRELYFACYDYTFFCDITYPEKLAVNFICDKTKLNPVYSIVENKNYPVYYNPTGPIDDTTVYYKWAPGLQTYYPREIHIKF
;
A
#
# COMPACT_ATOMS: atom_id res chain seq x y z
N MET A 1 -10.64 -10.71 67.77
CA MET A 1 -10.52 -9.95 66.52
C MET A 1 -9.82 -10.82 65.47
N LYS A 2 -10.55 -11.44 64.53
CA LYS A 2 -9.97 -12.21 63.42
C LYS A 2 -9.82 -11.28 62.22
N LYS A 3 -8.59 -11.07 61.74
CA LYS A 3 -8.31 -10.29 60.54
C LYS A 3 -8.51 -11.18 59.31
N TYR A 4 -9.47 -10.84 58.45
CA TYR A 4 -9.63 -11.49 57.15
C TYR A 4 -8.67 -10.84 56.16
N PHE A 5 -7.76 -11.64 55.57
CA PHE A 5 -6.99 -11.24 54.39
C PHE A 5 -7.90 -11.38 53.18
N ILE A 6 -8.26 -10.26 52.53
CA ILE A 6 -8.89 -10.28 51.21
C ILE A 6 -7.76 -10.44 50.19
N ALA A 7 -7.63 -11.62 49.60
CA ALA A 7 -6.81 -11.82 48.42
C ALA A 7 -7.58 -11.27 47.21
N ALA A 8 -7.14 -10.14 46.66
CA ALA A 8 -7.66 -9.61 45.41
C ALA A 8 -7.14 -10.47 44.25
N ILE A 9 -7.99 -11.31 43.69
CA ILE A 9 -7.72 -12.04 42.44
C ILE A 9 -7.86 -11.03 41.30
N PHE A 10 -6.73 -10.55 40.77
CA PHE A 10 -6.68 -9.85 39.48
C PHE A 10 -6.90 -10.88 38.37
N GLY A 11 -8.14 -11.00 37.89
CA GLY A 11 -8.43 -11.74 36.67
C GLY A 11 -7.86 -10.98 35.47
N LEU A 12 -6.67 -11.37 35.02
CA LEU A 12 -6.14 -10.97 33.72
C LEU A 12 -7.04 -11.59 32.64
N LEU A 13 -7.99 -10.80 32.13
CA LEU A 13 -8.69 -11.11 30.88
C LEU A 13 -7.63 -11.14 29.78
N PHE A 14 -7.29 -12.32 29.29
CA PHE A 14 -6.46 -12.50 28.11
C PHE A 14 -7.24 -12.01 26.89
N SER A 15 -7.18 -10.71 26.60
CA SER A 15 -7.60 -10.21 25.29
C SER A 15 -6.59 -10.71 24.26
N THR A 16 -7.03 -11.52 23.31
CA THR A 16 -6.24 -11.80 22.10
C THR A 16 -6.00 -10.48 21.39
N VAL A 17 -4.76 -9.99 21.44
CA VAL A 17 -4.36 -8.78 20.73
C VAL A 17 -4.18 -9.16 19.27
N TYR A 18 -4.92 -8.50 18.38
CA TYR A 18 -4.70 -8.62 16.95
C TYR A 18 -3.46 -7.81 16.58
N ALA A 19 -2.49 -8.50 15.97
CA ALA A 19 -1.20 -7.94 15.61
C ALA A 19 -1.24 -7.26 14.24
N HIS A 20 -2.09 -7.73 13.33
CA HIS A 20 -2.21 -7.22 11.97
C HIS A 20 -3.40 -6.25 11.82
N PRO A 21 -3.25 -5.16 11.05
CA PRO A 21 -2.05 -4.73 10.32
C PRO A 21 -1.00 -4.04 11.22
N HIS A 22 0.25 -4.06 10.78
CA HIS A 22 1.40 -3.44 11.47
C HIS A 22 1.78 -2.07 10.91
N MET A 23 1.50 -1.82 9.63
CA MET A 23 1.77 -0.56 8.94
C MET A 23 0.51 -0.05 8.25
N PHE A 24 0.31 1.26 8.24
CA PHE A 24 -0.81 1.90 7.56
C PHE A 24 -0.29 2.92 6.56
N PHE A 25 -0.86 2.92 5.35
CA PHE A 25 -0.64 4.01 4.41
C PHE A 25 -1.79 4.18 3.44
N THR A 26 -1.88 5.38 2.88
CA THR A 26 -2.84 5.69 1.81
C THR A 26 -2.14 5.64 0.46
N SER A 27 -2.83 5.11 -0.55
CA SER A 27 -2.39 5.09 -1.94
C SER A 27 -3.23 6.06 -2.77
N ARG A 28 -2.57 6.95 -3.50
CA ARG A 28 -3.18 7.80 -4.54
C ARG A 28 -2.57 7.46 -5.90
N VAL A 29 -3.38 7.50 -6.96
CA VAL A 29 -2.96 7.11 -8.31
C VAL A 29 -3.27 8.22 -9.32
N GLU A 30 -2.28 8.59 -10.12
CA GLU A 30 -2.42 9.53 -11.23
C GLU A 30 -2.19 8.80 -12.55
N PHE A 31 -3.26 8.48 -13.28
CA PHE A 31 -3.16 7.81 -14.57
C PHE A 31 -2.76 8.78 -15.67
N ILE A 32 -1.76 8.40 -16.46
CA ILE A 32 -1.13 9.24 -17.48
C ILE A 32 -1.55 8.76 -18.86
N PHE A 33 -2.09 9.68 -19.66
CA PHE A 33 -2.53 9.42 -21.03
C PHE A 33 -1.73 10.23 -22.04
N SER A 34 -1.49 9.63 -23.22
CA SER A 34 -1.00 10.31 -24.41
C SER A 34 -2.05 10.15 -25.50
N GLY A 35 -2.76 11.23 -25.81
CA GLY A 35 -4.02 11.16 -26.55
C GLY A 35 -5.04 10.30 -25.80
N GLU A 36 -5.56 9.27 -26.44
CA GLU A 36 -6.50 8.30 -25.85
C GLU A 36 -5.81 7.07 -25.25
N LYS A 37 -4.47 6.98 -25.33
CA LYS A 37 -3.71 5.80 -24.90
C LYS A 37 -3.21 5.93 -23.48
N LEU A 38 -3.57 4.99 -22.62
CA LEU A 38 -2.99 4.84 -21.28
C LEU A 38 -1.49 4.53 -21.39
N GLN A 39 -0.66 5.32 -20.71
CA GLN A 39 0.80 5.18 -20.70
C GLN A 39 1.29 4.54 -19.41
N GLY A 40 0.70 4.93 -18.29
CA GLY A 40 1.16 4.49 -16.98
C GLY A 40 0.41 5.19 -15.87
N ALA A 41 0.90 5.00 -14.65
CA ALA A 41 0.39 5.69 -13.48
C ALA A 41 1.52 6.11 -12.55
N TYR A 42 1.44 7.33 -12.02
CA TYR A 42 2.19 7.66 -10.81
C TYR A 42 1.39 7.20 -9.60
N VAL A 43 2.01 6.41 -8.75
CA VAL A 43 1.47 5.99 -7.46
C VAL A 43 2.17 6.80 -6.37
N THR A 44 1.39 7.36 -5.45
CA THR A 44 1.90 8.03 -4.26
C THR A 44 1.41 7.28 -3.03
N TRP A 45 2.33 6.80 -2.21
CA TRP A 45 2.06 6.27 -0.89
C TRP A 45 2.35 7.31 0.17
N THR A 46 1.41 7.54 1.07
CA THR A 46 1.61 8.43 2.23
C THR A 46 1.43 7.62 3.50
N PHE A 47 2.51 7.50 4.26
CA PHE A 47 2.64 6.55 5.36
C PHE A 47 2.12 7.08 6.69
N ASP A 48 1.95 6.17 7.64
CA ASP A 48 1.74 6.50 9.04
C ASP A 48 2.99 7.15 9.67
N ARG A 49 2.81 7.62 10.90
CA ARG A 49 3.84 8.33 11.65
C ARG A 49 5.00 7.44 12.09
N PHE A 50 4.76 6.16 12.36
CA PHE A 50 5.78 5.26 12.89
C PHE A 50 6.77 4.90 11.79
N PHE A 51 6.27 4.42 10.65
CA PHE A 51 7.13 4.14 9.50
C PHE A 51 7.83 5.41 8.99
N SER A 52 7.12 6.55 9.00
CA SER A 52 7.75 7.83 8.61
C SER A 52 8.91 8.19 9.53
N ALA A 53 8.78 7.99 10.85
CA ALA A 53 9.85 8.26 11.80
C ALA A 53 11.07 7.37 11.54
N ASP A 54 10.88 6.08 11.28
CA ASP A 54 11.96 5.15 10.98
C ASP A 54 12.72 5.53 9.69
N ILE A 55 11.99 5.93 8.64
CA ILE A 55 12.61 6.39 7.39
C ILE A 55 13.35 7.71 7.57
N ILE A 56 12.80 8.65 8.35
CA ILE A 56 13.47 9.92 8.63
C ILE A 56 14.74 9.68 9.44
N ASP A 57 14.66 8.92 10.54
CA ASP A 57 15.83 8.66 11.41
C ASP A 57 16.94 7.89 10.67
N GLY A 58 16.55 6.93 9.81
CA GLY A 58 17.50 6.12 9.07
C GLY A 58 18.16 6.81 7.87
N TYR A 59 17.52 7.83 7.27
CA TYR A 59 17.94 8.33 5.95
C TYR A 59 18.00 9.85 5.79
N ASP A 60 17.34 10.67 6.64
CA ASP A 60 17.54 12.12 6.69
C ASP A 60 18.80 12.42 7.53
N LEU A 61 19.96 12.08 6.97
CA LEU A 61 21.23 12.00 7.72
C LEU A 61 21.73 13.38 8.14
N ASN A 62 21.48 14.39 7.32
CA ASN A 62 21.83 15.77 7.62
C ASN A 62 20.79 16.48 8.51
N LYS A 63 19.62 15.86 8.73
CA LYS A 63 18.52 16.34 9.58
C LYS A 63 17.98 17.70 9.16
N ASP A 64 18.01 18.00 7.85
CA ASP A 64 17.51 19.26 7.32
C ASP A 64 16.00 19.23 7.00
N GLY A 65 15.37 18.05 7.11
CA GLY A 65 13.95 17.85 6.87
C GLY A 65 13.61 17.58 5.40
N VAL A 66 14.60 17.42 4.52
CA VAL A 66 14.43 17.23 3.07
C VAL A 66 15.33 16.11 2.57
N PHE A 67 14.74 15.13 1.88
CA PHE A 67 15.53 14.07 1.25
C PHE A 67 16.22 14.58 -0.01
N ASN A 68 17.54 14.64 0.03
CA ASN A 68 18.35 14.94 -1.16
C ASN A 68 18.47 13.71 -2.09
N ALA A 69 19.18 13.86 -3.22
CA ALA A 69 19.30 12.78 -4.21
C ALA A 69 20.03 11.53 -3.69
N ALA A 70 21.04 11.70 -2.82
CA ALA A 70 21.77 10.58 -2.23
C ALA A 70 20.91 9.85 -1.20
N GLU A 71 20.22 10.56 -0.33
CA GLU A 71 19.31 9.97 0.67
C GLU A 71 18.12 9.28 -0.01
N THR A 72 17.56 9.87 -1.06
CA THR A 72 16.55 9.24 -1.92
C THR A 72 17.06 7.94 -2.54
N SER A 73 18.32 7.93 -2.97
CA SER A 73 18.97 6.74 -3.52
C SER A 73 19.08 5.63 -2.47
N GLU A 74 19.43 5.97 -1.23
CA GLU A 74 19.53 5.01 -0.13
C GLU A 74 18.17 4.46 0.27
N VAL A 75 17.13 5.30 0.39
CA VAL A 75 15.77 4.82 0.67
C VAL A 75 15.29 3.89 -0.44
N TYR A 76 15.59 4.20 -1.70
CA TYR A 76 15.25 3.31 -2.81
C TYR A 76 15.92 1.93 -2.65
N ASN A 77 17.24 1.93 -2.44
CA ASN A 77 18.06 0.72 -2.41
C ASN A 77 17.81 -0.17 -1.17
N ASN A 78 17.44 0.45 -0.05
CA ASN A 78 17.45 -0.22 1.26
C ASN A 78 16.05 -0.29 1.92
N ALA A 79 15.02 0.34 1.34
CA ALA A 79 13.65 0.23 1.84
C ALA A 79 12.66 -0.07 0.70
N PHE A 80 12.54 0.82 -0.29
CA PHE A 80 11.53 0.69 -1.32
C PHE A 80 11.69 -0.57 -2.17
N ILE A 81 12.92 -0.93 -2.58
CA ILE A 81 13.14 -2.06 -3.48
C ILE A 81 12.73 -3.41 -2.87
N TYR A 82 12.71 -3.55 -1.54
CA TYR A 82 12.24 -4.78 -0.88
C TYR A 82 10.76 -5.05 -1.11
N THR A 83 9.96 -4.01 -1.43
CA THR A 83 8.54 -4.19 -1.80
C THR A 83 8.37 -4.99 -3.09
N GLN A 84 9.41 -5.17 -3.91
CA GLN A 84 9.37 -6.06 -5.07
C GLN A 84 9.01 -7.52 -4.70
N ASN A 85 9.43 -7.96 -3.50
CA ASN A 85 9.11 -9.29 -2.98
C ASN A 85 7.61 -9.47 -2.68
N TYR A 86 6.88 -8.35 -2.62
CA TYR A 86 5.45 -8.26 -2.40
C TYR A 86 4.74 -7.57 -3.58
N TYR A 87 5.27 -7.74 -4.79
CA TYR A 87 4.69 -7.23 -6.04
C TYR A 87 4.57 -5.70 -6.09
N PHE A 88 5.42 -4.99 -5.35
CA PHE A 88 5.31 -3.56 -5.08
C PHE A 88 3.94 -3.16 -4.51
N PHE A 89 3.19 -4.11 -3.92
CA PHE A 89 1.79 -3.97 -3.55
C PHE A 89 0.87 -3.54 -4.70
N ILE A 90 1.30 -3.62 -5.96
CA ILE A 90 0.52 -3.18 -7.13
C ILE A 90 0.02 -4.38 -7.91
N PHE A 91 -1.29 -4.39 -8.19
CA PHE A 91 -1.94 -5.40 -9.00
C PHE A 91 -2.80 -4.75 -10.06
N MET A 92 -2.62 -5.17 -11.31
CA MET A 92 -3.37 -4.66 -12.45
C MET A 92 -4.13 -5.82 -13.08
N ARG A 93 -5.34 -5.57 -13.55
CA ARG A 93 -6.20 -6.61 -14.10
C ARG A 93 -7.04 -6.14 -15.28
N GLN A 94 -7.12 -6.99 -16.31
CA GLN A 94 -8.07 -6.89 -17.42
C GLN A 94 -8.83 -8.20 -17.56
N GLY A 95 -10.16 -8.16 -17.45
CA GLY A 95 -10.95 -9.38 -17.30
C GLY A 95 -10.47 -10.21 -16.11
N ASN A 96 -10.05 -11.45 -16.36
CA ASN A 96 -9.53 -12.35 -15.32
C ASN A 96 -8.00 -12.44 -15.28
N VAL A 97 -7.29 -11.71 -16.14
CA VAL A 97 -5.82 -11.73 -16.20
C VAL A 97 -5.28 -10.67 -15.26
N ARG A 98 -4.48 -11.07 -14.28
CA ARG A 98 -3.83 -10.19 -13.30
C ARG A 98 -2.32 -10.20 -13.47
N THR A 99 -1.71 -9.03 -13.41
CA THR A 99 -0.27 -8.83 -13.47
C THR A 99 0.17 -7.83 -12.41
N SER A 100 1.48 -7.79 -12.16
CA SER A 100 2.13 -6.83 -11.26
C SER A 100 3.37 -6.27 -11.94
N PRO A 101 3.88 -5.10 -11.53
CA PRO A 101 5.11 -4.56 -12.08
C PRO A 101 6.28 -5.50 -11.73
N GLU A 102 7.06 -5.91 -12.72
CA GLU A 102 8.28 -6.69 -12.48
C GLU A 102 9.39 -5.83 -11.88
N HIS A 103 9.41 -4.55 -12.24
CA HIS A 103 10.40 -3.59 -11.77
C HIS A 103 9.84 -2.17 -11.77
N ILE A 104 10.32 -1.36 -10.83
CA ILE A 104 10.09 0.09 -10.78
C ILE A 104 11.46 0.77 -10.89
N LEU A 105 11.65 1.56 -11.93
CA LEU A 105 12.93 2.23 -12.18
C LEU A 105 13.26 3.22 -11.05
N LYS A 106 14.48 3.16 -10.52
CA LYS A 106 15.00 4.13 -9.54
C LYS A 106 14.86 5.58 -9.99
N SER A 107 15.09 5.86 -11.29
CA SER A 107 14.94 7.18 -11.88
C SER A 107 13.50 7.70 -11.90
N LYS A 108 12.52 6.84 -11.60
CA LYS A 108 11.10 7.17 -11.48
C LYS A 108 10.60 7.14 -10.04
N PHE A 109 11.48 6.87 -9.07
CA PHE A 109 11.18 6.94 -7.64
C PHE A 109 11.61 8.29 -7.06
N SER A 110 10.80 8.81 -6.16
CA SER A 110 11.08 10.00 -5.36
C SER A 110 10.39 9.86 -4.01
N LEU A 111 10.93 10.51 -2.99
CA LEU A 111 10.24 10.69 -1.72
C LEU A 111 10.33 12.13 -1.25
N TRP A 112 9.43 12.49 -0.34
CA TRP A 112 9.50 13.71 0.43
C TRP A 112 8.89 13.46 1.80
N GLN A 113 9.12 14.39 2.73
CA GLN A 113 8.37 14.47 3.96
C GLN A 113 7.63 15.79 4.09
N LYS A 114 6.53 15.76 4.83
CA LYS A 114 5.80 16.95 5.26
C LYS A 114 5.28 16.73 6.67
N ASN A 115 5.68 17.60 7.61
CA ASN A 115 5.29 17.51 9.02
C ASN A 115 5.57 16.14 9.64
N GLY A 116 6.74 15.55 9.34
CA GLY A 116 7.15 14.24 9.84
C GLY A 116 6.41 13.05 9.20
N ILE A 117 5.66 13.27 8.11
CA ILE A 117 5.01 12.21 7.35
C ILE A 117 5.72 12.05 6.01
N VAL A 118 6.22 10.84 5.77
CA VAL A 118 6.91 10.46 4.54
C VAL A 118 5.90 10.09 3.47
N SER A 119 6.20 10.44 2.23
CA SER A 119 5.50 9.94 1.05
C SER A 119 6.47 9.44 0.00
N TYR A 120 6.17 8.28 -0.56
CA TYR A 120 6.86 7.74 -1.73
C TYR A 120 6.03 8.02 -2.97
N ARG A 121 6.70 8.29 -4.09
CA ARG A 121 6.08 8.38 -5.41
C ARG A 121 6.91 7.65 -6.44
N PHE A 122 6.24 6.81 -7.22
CA PHE A 122 6.87 6.01 -8.26
C PHE A 122 5.98 5.82 -9.48
N TYR A 123 6.56 5.42 -10.61
CA TYR A 123 5.85 5.23 -11.88
C TYR A 123 5.69 3.76 -12.21
N VAL A 124 4.46 3.36 -12.53
CA VAL A 124 4.11 2.03 -13.06
C VAL A 124 3.82 2.17 -14.55
N ASP A 125 4.53 1.40 -15.38
CA ASP A 125 4.27 1.33 -16.82
C ASP A 125 2.98 0.55 -17.10
N LEU A 126 2.08 1.14 -17.90
CA LEU A 126 0.81 0.53 -18.29
C LEU A 126 0.66 0.44 -19.82
N THR A 127 1.74 0.64 -20.59
CA THR A 127 1.70 0.68 -22.06
C THR A 127 1.32 -0.66 -22.69
N ALA A 128 1.56 -1.76 -21.97
CA ALA A 128 1.18 -3.12 -22.37
C ALA A 128 -0.34 -3.33 -22.37
N PHE A 129 -1.09 -2.63 -21.49
CA PHE A 129 -2.54 -2.75 -21.41
C PHE A 129 -3.22 -2.14 -22.64
N LYS A 130 -4.22 -2.85 -23.17
CA LYS A 130 -4.98 -2.45 -24.36
C LYS A 130 -6.46 -2.35 -24.05
N GLY A 131 -7.17 -1.48 -24.75
CA GLY A 131 -8.60 -1.26 -24.54
C GLY A 131 -8.88 -0.05 -23.66
N ARG A 132 -10.10 -0.02 -23.11
CA ARG A 132 -10.73 1.15 -22.47
C ARG A 132 -11.14 0.92 -21.02
N GLU A 133 -10.61 -0.15 -20.43
CA GLU A 133 -10.91 -0.57 -19.07
C GLU A 133 -9.66 -1.18 -18.42
N LEU A 134 -9.43 -0.82 -17.16
CA LEU A 134 -8.38 -1.40 -16.32
C LEU A 134 -8.85 -1.41 -14.86
N TYR A 135 -8.49 -2.47 -14.14
CA TYR A 135 -8.55 -2.50 -12.69
C TYR A 135 -7.12 -2.35 -12.15
N PHE A 136 -6.94 -1.46 -11.18
CA PHE A 136 -5.66 -1.16 -10.55
C PHE A 136 -5.84 -1.19 -9.03
N ALA A 137 -5.11 -2.05 -8.34
CA ALA A 137 -5.25 -2.28 -6.92
C ALA A 137 -3.91 -2.03 -6.21
N CYS A 138 -3.99 -1.51 -4.99
CA CYS A 138 -2.87 -1.40 -4.08
C CYS A 138 -3.22 -2.10 -2.76
N TYR A 139 -2.64 -3.26 -2.50
CA TYR A 139 -2.88 -4.06 -1.30
C TYR A 139 -1.71 -5.00 -1.01
N ASP A 140 -1.68 -5.56 0.20
CA ASP A 140 -0.64 -6.48 0.66
C ASP A 140 -1.21 -7.88 0.85
N TYR A 141 -0.58 -8.90 0.25
CA TYR A 141 -1.00 -10.31 0.39
C TYR A 141 -0.76 -10.90 1.77
N THR A 142 0.11 -10.29 2.56
CA THR A 142 0.37 -10.70 3.94
C THR A 142 -0.57 -9.99 4.92
N PHE A 143 -1.23 -8.92 4.46
CA PHE A 143 -1.97 -7.98 5.29
C PHE A 143 -1.14 -7.36 6.43
N PHE A 144 0.20 -7.35 6.28
CA PHE A 144 1.10 -6.61 7.14
C PHE A 144 0.83 -5.11 7.03
N CYS A 145 0.62 -4.63 5.79
CA CYS A 145 0.17 -3.28 5.50
C CYS A 145 -1.35 -3.21 5.30
N ASP A 146 -2.03 -2.31 6.01
CA ASP A 146 -3.38 -1.86 5.62
C ASP A 146 -3.26 -0.64 4.71
N ILE A 147 -3.61 -0.87 3.44
CA ILE A 147 -3.47 0.09 2.36
C ILE A 147 -4.85 0.57 1.95
N THR A 148 -5.07 1.87 2.12
CA THR A 148 -6.36 2.50 1.84
C THR A 148 -6.27 3.52 0.71
N TYR A 149 -7.42 3.90 0.16
CA TYR A 149 -7.51 5.01 -0.79
C TYR A 149 -8.12 6.23 -0.09
N PRO A 150 -7.57 7.45 -0.25
CA PRO A 150 -8.17 8.66 0.28
C PRO A 150 -9.61 8.84 -0.19
N GLU A 151 -10.52 9.31 0.67
CA GLU A 151 -11.93 9.56 0.28
C GLU A 151 -12.06 10.57 -0.86
N LYS A 152 -11.13 11.53 -0.93
CA LYS A 152 -11.06 12.56 -1.96
C LYS A 152 -9.72 12.47 -2.68
N LEU A 153 -9.75 12.65 -4.00
CA LEU A 153 -8.54 12.69 -4.83
C LEU A 153 -7.70 11.40 -4.82
N ALA A 154 -8.30 10.24 -4.53
CA ALA A 154 -7.62 8.94 -4.67
C ALA A 154 -7.14 8.70 -6.10
N VAL A 155 -7.87 9.20 -7.09
CA VAL A 155 -7.55 9.05 -8.50
C VAL A 155 -7.56 10.39 -9.20
N ASN A 156 -6.53 10.64 -10.02
CA ASN A 156 -6.46 11.75 -10.93
C ASN A 156 -6.13 11.25 -12.35
N PHE A 157 -6.63 11.95 -13.37
CA PHE A 157 -6.38 11.62 -14.77
C PHE A 157 -5.62 12.76 -15.44
N ILE A 158 -4.38 12.48 -15.85
CA ILE A 158 -3.55 13.41 -16.62
C ILE A 158 -3.79 13.11 -18.11
N CYS A 159 -4.74 13.83 -18.69
CA CYS A 159 -5.19 13.65 -20.07
C CYS A 159 -5.73 14.95 -20.68
N ASP A 160 -5.86 14.97 -22.00
CA ASP A 160 -6.61 16.01 -22.72
C ASP A 160 -8.11 15.75 -22.56
N LYS A 161 -8.75 16.52 -21.67
CA LYS A 161 -10.17 16.37 -21.33
C LYS A 161 -11.13 16.64 -22.49
N THR A 162 -10.66 17.26 -23.58
CA THR A 162 -11.47 17.46 -24.79
C THR A 162 -11.57 16.18 -25.63
N LYS A 163 -10.64 15.24 -25.44
CA LYS A 163 -10.55 13.98 -26.20
C LYS A 163 -10.95 12.77 -25.37
N LEU A 164 -10.74 12.84 -24.07
CA LEU A 164 -10.95 11.71 -23.17
C LEU A 164 -11.66 12.19 -21.92
N ASN A 165 -12.68 11.46 -21.48
CA ASN A 165 -13.35 11.73 -20.21
C ASN A 165 -13.34 10.47 -19.31
N PRO A 166 -12.18 10.11 -18.75
CA PRO A 166 -12.07 8.93 -17.90
C PRO A 166 -12.91 9.06 -16.65
N VAL A 167 -13.44 7.93 -16.20
CA VAL A 167 -14.14 7.79 -14.91
C VAL A 167 -13.50 6.68 -14.11
N TYR A 168 -13.66 6.75 -12.78
CA TYR A 168 -13.25 5.67 -11.89
C TYR A 168 -14.31 5.36 -10.85
N SER A 169 -14.25 4.14 -10.35
CA SER A 169 -14.90 3.73 -9.11
C SER A 169 -13.90 2.91 -8.29
N ILE A 170 -14.05 2.89 -6.97
CA ILE A 170 -13.24 2.05 -6.09
C ILE A 170 -14.16 0.99 -5.50
N VAL A 171 -13.96 -0.26 -5.90
CA VAL A 171 -14.85 -1.38 -5.57
C VAL A 171 -14.09 -2.46 -4.82
N GLU A 172 -14.76 -3.09 -3.87
CA GLU A 172 -14.23 -4.29 -3.22
C GLU A 172 -14.25 -5.47 -4.21
N ASN A 173 -13.17 -6.23 -4.25
CA ASN A 173 -13.04 -7.41 -5.09
C ASN A 173 -13.01 -8.70 -4.27
N LYS A 174 -14.19 -9.32 -4.12
CA LYS A 174 -14.35 -10.57 -3.39
C LYS A 174 -13.78 -11.81 -4.09
N ASN A 175 -13.40 -11.70 -5.37
CA ASN A 175 -12.85 -12.82 -6.13
C ASN A 175 -11.37 -13.07 -5.81
N TYR A 176 -10.69 -12.12 -5.17
CA TYR A 176 -9.27 -12.22 -4.81
C TYR A 176 -9.06 -11.87 -3.34
N PRO A 177 -9.62 -12.66 -2.41
CA PRO A 177 -9.43 -12.44 -0.98
C PRO A 177 -7.97 -12.59 -0.59
N VAL A 178 -7.58 -11.84 0.43
CA VAL A 178 -6.34 -12.04 1.18
C VAL A 178 -6.70 -12.75 2.47
N TYR A 179 -5.99 -13.84 2.77
CA TYR A 179 -6.13 -14.53 4.05
C TYR A 179 -4.90 -14.23 4.90
N TYR A 180 -5.12 -13.91 6.17
CA TYR A 180 -4.02 -13.54 7.08
C TYR A 180 -4.27 -14.07 8.48
N ASN A 181 -3.17 -14.34 9.20
CA ASN A 181 -3.21 -14.73 10.60
C ASN A 181 -3.28 -13.45 11.45
N PRO A 182 -4.42 -13.14 12.06
CA PRO A 182 -4.59 -11.87 12.74
C PRO A 182 -3.81 -11.82 14.07
N THR A 183 -3.30 -12.98 14.53
CA THR A 183 -2.44 -13.15 15.71
C THR A 183 -0.99 -13.50 15.35
N GLY A 184 -0.62 -13.40 14.07
CA GLY A 184 0.75 -13.63 13.61
C GLY A 184 1.73 -12.62 14.22
N PRO A 185 2.98 -13.01 14.50
CA PRO A 185 4.01 -12.07 14.95
C PRO A 185 4.38 -11.06 13.85
N ILE A 186 5.11 -10.00 14.22
CA ILE A 186 5.52 -8.92 13.29
C ILE A 186 6.46 -9.39 12.18
N ASP A 187 7.11 -10.54 12.34
CA ASP A 187 7.94 -11.17 11.32
C ASP A 187 7.18 -12.21 10.46
N ASP A 188 5.87 -12.37 10.68
CA ASP A 188 5.02 -13.20 9.81
C ASP A 188 4.85 -12.52 8.45
N THR A 189 5.56 -13.05 7.46
CA THR A 189 5.50 -12.61 6.06
C THR A 189 4.77 -13.63 5.19
N THR A 190 4.01 -14.54 5.81
CA THR A 190 3.37 -15.65 5.12
C THR A 190 2.23 -15.18 4.22
N VAL A 191 2.25 -15.59 2.95
CA VAL A 191 1.11 -15.45 2.05
C VAL A 191 0.24 -16.71 2.10
N TYR A 192 -0.96 -16.58 2.64
CA TYR A 192 -1.92 -17.67 2.69
C TYR A 192 -2.81 -17.68 1.44
N TYR A 193 -2.52 -18.58 0.50
CA TYR A 193 -3.27 -18.68 -0.77
C TYR A 193 -4.65 -19.34 -0.63
N LYS A 194 -4.93 -19.98 0.50
CA LYS A 194 -6.20 -20.66 0.78
C LYS A 194 -6.63 -20.36 2.21
N TRP A 195 -7.94 -20.26 2.41
CA TRP A 195 -8.50 -20.10 3.74
C TRP A 195 -8.24 -21.35 4.60
N ALA A 196 -7.98 -21.13 5.89
CA ALA A 196 -7.86 -22.17 6.91
C ALA A 196 -8.44 -21.65 8.24
N PRO A 197 -8.89 -22.54 9.15
CA PRO A 197 -9.34 -22.14 10.48
C PRO A 197 -8.29 -21.29 11.21
N GLY A 198 -8.73 -20.17 11.79
CA GLY A 198 -7.86 -19.20 12.46
C GLY A 198 -7.44 -18.02 11.56
N LEU A 199 -7.57 -18.13 10.23
CA LEU A 199 -7.31 -17.01 9.32
C LEU A 199 -8.51 -16.09 9.19
N GLN A 200 -8.25 -14.78 9.15
CA GLN A 200 -9.20 -13.76 8.75
C GLN A 200 -9.12 -13.51 7.24
N THR A 201 -10.16 -12.87 6.70
CA THR A 201 -10.27 -12.55 5.28
C THR A 201 -10.37 -11.04 5.10
N TYR A 202 -9.45 -10.48 4.33
CA TYR A 202 -9.53 -9.14 3.80
C TYR A 202 -9.93 -9.19 2.33
N TYR A 203 -10.82 -8.30 1.90
CA TYR A 203 -11.18 -8.17 0.50
C TYR A 203 -10.55 -6.90 -0.07
N PRO A 204 -9.56 -7.03 -0.98
CA PRO A 204 -8.90 -5.89 -1.57
C PRO A 204 -9.86 -4.98 -2.33
N ARG A 205 -9.56 -3.68 -2.29
CA ARG A 205 -10.25 -2.68 -3.10
C ARG A 205 -9.47 -2.43 -4.38
N GLU A 206 -10.17 -2.30 -5.49
CA GLU A 206 -9.59 -2.01 -6.79
C GLU A 206 -10.15 -0.70 -7.33
N ILE A 207 -9.27 0.13 -7.88
CA ILE A 207 -9.65 1.25 -8.73
C ILE A 207 -10.03 0.67 -10.09
N HIS A 208 -11.30 0.73 -10.43
CA HIS A 208 -11.81 0.42 -11.76
C HIS A 208 -11.89 1.69 -12.58
N ILE A 209 -11.06 1.81 -13.63
CA ILE A 209 -11.09 2.93 -14.57
C ILE A 209 -11.73 2.52 -15.90
N LYS A 210 -12.48 3.46 -16.49
CA LYS A 210 -12.99 3.39 -17.88
C LYS A 210 -12.69 4.70 -18.60
N PHE A 211 -12.25 4.64 -19.85
CA PHE A 211 -11.81 5.81 -20.61
C PHE A 211 -11.99 5.69 -22.12
#